data_AF-A0A382CAD7-F1
#
_entry.id   AF-A0A382CAD7-F1
#
_cell.length_a   1.000
_cell.length_b   1.000
_cell.length_c   1.000
_cell.angle_alpha   90.00
_cell.angle_beta   90.00
_cell.angle_gamma   90.00
#
_symmetry.space_group_name_H-M   'P 1'
#
loop_
_entity.id
_entity.type
_entity.pdbx_description
1 polymer ?
#
loop_
_entity_poly.entity_id
_entity_poly.type
_entity_poly.pdbx_seq_one_letter_code
_entity_poly.pdbx_strand_id
1 'polypeptide(L)'
;REKLGFDGLVITDDLEMKAVEKNIPFESIPRLGSIAGVDLYLICHDRKKTLSLQNQMIQDIEKGHIDKEQIKLSVQKIIDFKKQIRVSSHGKENLSDLARDHIELIREMKSHLP
;
A
#
# COMPACT_ATOMS: atom_id res chain seq x y z
N ARG A 1 -10.43 -9.92 6.82
CA ARG A 1 -10.62 -10.69 5.56
C ARG A 1 -11.87 -11.54 5.63
N GLU A 2 -11.92 -12.53 6.51
CA GLU A 2 -13.02 -13.52 6.61
C GLU A 2 -14.43 -12.92 6.74
N LYS A 3 -14.67 -12.06 7.74
CA LYS A 3 -16.01 -11.50 8.00
C LYS A 3 -16.61 -10.71 6.83
N LEU A 4 -15.77 -10.04 6.04
CA LEU A 4 -16.19 -9.21 4.91
C LEU A 4 -15.95 -9.90 3.55
N GLY A 5 -15.38 -11.11 3.54
CA GLY A 5 -15.00 -11.79 2.30
C GLY A 5 -14.02 -11.00 1.43
N PHE A 6 -13.10 -10.24 2.03
CA PHE A 6 -12.17 -9.39 1.26
C PHE A 6 -10.90 -10.15 0.84
N ASP A 7 -10.81 -10.42 -0.46
CA ASP A 7 -9.70 -11.16 -1.09
C ASP A 7 -8.71 -10.28 -1.86
N GLY A 8 -8.90 -8.96 -1.84
CA GLY A 8 -7.98 -8.01 -2.44
C GLY A 8 -6.68 -7.79 -1.66
N LEU A 9 -5.93 -6.78 -2.10
CA LEU A 9 -4.71 -6.33 -1.46
C LEU A 9 -5.00 -5.52 -0.20
N VAL A 10 -4.27 -5.82 0.87
CA VAL A 10 -4.22 -5.00 2.09
C VAL A 10 -2.93 -4.22 2.11
N ILE A 11 -3.05 -2.89 2.09
CA ILE A 11 -1.95 -1.95 2.24
C ILE A 11 -2.08 -1.23 3.59
N THR A 12 -0.96 -0.96 4.27
CA THR A 12 -0.96 -0.09 5.45
C THR A 12 -1.09 1.37 5.04
N ASP A 13 -1.53 2.21 5.97
CA ASP A 13 -1.20 3.64 5.88
C ASP A 13 0.32 3.84 6.10
N ASP A 14 0.81 5.07 5.97
CA ASP A 14 2.21 5.42 6.16
C ASP A 14 2.71 4.99 7.55
N LEU A 15 3.69 4.09 7.58
CA LEU A 15 4.26 3.57 8.82
C LEU A 15 5.10 4.61 9.57
N GLU A 16 5.36 5.76 8.95
CA GLU A 16 6.00 6.91 9.58
C GLU A 16 5.00 7.82 10.32
N MET A 17 3.72 7.47 10.32
CA MET A 17 2.73 8.15 11.15
C MET A 17 3.07 8.02 12.63
N LYS A 18 3.00 9.13 13.36
CA LYS A 18 3.30 9.20 14.81
C LYS A 18 2.53 8.19 15.66
N ALA A 19 1.32 7.81 15.25
CA ALA A 19 0.53 6.81 15.96
C ALA A 19 1.16 5.41 15.90
N VAL A 20 1.81 5.07 14.78
CA VAL A 20 2.55 3.82 14.60
C VAL A 20 3.90 3.92 15.30
N GLU A 21 4.69 4.94 14.97
CA GLU A 21 6.07 5.09 15.48
C GLU A 21 6.17 5.14 17.01
N LYS A 22 5.19 5.73 17.70
CA LYS A 22 5.20 5.85 19.16
C LYS A 22 4.82 4.56 19.89
N ASN A 23 4.08 3.66 19.24
CA ASN A 23 3.44 2.53 19.91
C ASN A 23 3.96 1.18 19.43
N ILE A 24 4.56 1.11 18.25
CA ILE A 24 5.03 -0.14 17.64
C ILE A 24 6.52 -0.02 17.35
N PRO A 25 7.37 -0.86 17.97
CA PRO A 25 8.78 -0.95 17.59
C PRO A 25 8.90 -1.30 16.11
N PHE A 26 9.69 -0.52 15.36
CA PHE A 26 9.72 -0.62 13.90
C PHE A 26 10.18 -2.01 13.43
N GLU A 27 11.11 -2.63 14.16
CA GLU A 27 11.65 -3.97 13.89
C GLU A 27 10.61 -5.08 14.10
N SER A 28 9.53 -4.81 14.86
CA SER A 28 8.44 -5.77 15.04
C SER A 28 7.42 -5.74 13.92
N ILE A 29 7.41 -4.68 13.09
CA ILE A 29 6.41 -4.45 12.05
C ILE A 29 6.34 -5.61 11.03
N PRO A 30 7.46 -6.17 10.51
CA PRO A 30 7.38 -7.29 9.57
C PRO A 30 6.56 -8.45 10.13
N ARG A 31 6.86 -8.87 11.36
CA ARG A 31 6.15 -9.99 12.00
C ARG A 31 4.70 -9.65 12.29
N LEU A 32 4.44 -8.49 12.90
CA LEU A 32 3.08 -8.08 13.27
C LEU A 32 2.19 -7.87 12.05
N GLY A 33 2.70 -7.19 11.03
CA GLY A 33 1.97 -6.96 9.78
C GLY A 33 1.72 -8.25 9.02
N SER A 34 2.69 -9.17 8.99
CA SER A 34 2.48 -10.48 8.37
C SER A 34 1.38 -11.24 9.09
N ILE A 35 1.41 -11.33 10.42
CA ILE A 35 0.33 -11.98 11.20
C ILE A 35 -1.03 -11.29 10.95
N ALA A 36 -1.05 -9.97 10.82
CA ALA A 36 -2.27 -9.21 10.50
C ALA A 36 -2.77 -9.40 9.05
N GLY A 37 -1.99 -10.05 8.18
CA GLY A 37 -2.35 -10.31 6.79
C GLY A 37 -2.18 -9.10 5.86
N VAL A 38 -1.25 -8.20 6.19
CA VAL A 38 -0.81 -7.09 5.34
C VAL A 38 -0.04 -7.63 4.14
N ASP A 39 -0.36 -7.15 2.94
CA ASP A 39 0.34 -7.51 1.71
C ASP A 39 1.41 -6.47 1.33
N LEU A 40 1.14 -5.18 1.57
CA LEU A 40 2.02 -4.08 1.20
C LEU A 40 2.20 -3.08 2.35
N TYR A 41 3.44 -2.74 2.65
CA TYR A 41 3.84 -1.81 3.72
C TYR A 41 4.21 -0.46 3.11
N LEU A 42 3.50 0.60 3.51
CA LEU A 42 3.70 1.95 2.97
C LEU A 42 4.67 2.74 3.86
N ILE A 43 5.73 3.28 3.26
CA ILE A 43 6.69 4.21 3.87
C ILE A 43 6.95 5.31 2.85
N CYS A 44 6.62 6.55 3.20
CA CYS A 44 6.57 7.64 2.22
C CYS A 44 7.88 8.41 2.04
N HIS A 45 8.67 8.58 3.10
CA HIS A 45 9.77 9.56 3.15
C HIS A 45 11.14 8.93 3.43
N ASP A 46 11.24 8.01 4.39
CA ASP A 46 12.54 7.48 4.83
C ASP A 46 12.92 6.15 4.15
N ARG A 47 13.78 6.25 3.13
CA ARG A 47 14.36 5.08 2.45
C ARG A 47 15.12 4.14 3.40
N LYS A 48 15.74 4.64 4.48
CA LYS A 48 16.45 3.80 5.45
C LYS A 48 15.48 2.89 6.19
N LYS A 49 14.30 3.39 6.56
CA LYS A 49 13.21 2.59 7.13
C LYS A 49 12.72 1.53 6.16
N THR A 50 12.57 1.85 4.88
CA THR A 50 12.22 0.84 3.85
C THR A 50 13.23 -0.30 3.82
N LEU A 51 14.53 0.00 3.80
CA LEU A 51 15.59 -1.01 3.79
C LEU A 51 15.66 -1.79 5.10
N SER A 52 15.47 -1.12 6.24
CA SER A 52 15.43 -1.76 7.55
C SER A 52 14.27 -2.77 7.64
N LEU A 53 13.07 -2.37 7.21
CA LEU A 53 11.89 -3.24 7.18
C LEU A 53 12.11 -4.44 6.26
N GLN A 54 12.69 -4.22 5.07
CA GLN A 54 13.05 -5.30 4.15
C GLN A 54 14.03 -6.30 4.78
N ASN A 55 15.12 -5.81 5.36
CA ASN A 55 16.15 -6.66 5.97
C ASN A 55 15.58 -7.45 7.15
N GLN A 56 14.78 -6.80 8.00
CA GLN A 56 14.14 -7.46 9.13
C GLN A 56 13.14 -8.53 8.68
N MET A 57 12.35 -8.26 7.63
CA MET A 57 11.45 -9.25 7.05
C MET A 57 12.19 -10.47 6.50
N ILE A 58 13.32 -10.27 5.80
CA ILE A 58 14.16 -11.37 5.31
C ILE A 58 14.63 -12.23 6.49
N GLN A 59 15.18 -11.60 7.52
CA GLN A 59 15.65 -12.32 8.71
C GLN A 59 14.53 -13.10 9.41
N ASP A 60 13.34 -12.51 9.54
CA ASP A 60 12.21 -13.17 10.19
C ASP A 60 11.67 -14.35 9.37
N ILE A 61 11.76 -14.30 8.04
CA ILE A 61 11.46 -15.46 7.17
C ILE A 61 12.53 -16.54 7.33
N GLU A 62 13.82 -16.17 7.29
CA GLU A 62 14.93 -17.13 7.42
C GLU A 62 14.94 -17.84 8.78
N LYS A 63 14.57 -17.14 9.85
CA LYS A 63 14.44 -17.68 11.20
C LYS A 63 13.13 -18.46 11.43
N GLY A 64 12.21 -18.47 10.46
CA GLY A 64 10.91 -19.13 10.57
C GLY A 64 9.90 -18.40 11.47
N HIS A 65 10.12 -17.12 11.79
CA HIS A 65 9.15 -16.29 12.51
C HIS A 65 7.98 -15.86 11.63
N ILE A 66 8.19 -15.81 10.31
CA ILE A 66 7.18 -15.55 9.29
C ILE A 66 7.16 -16.74 8.33
N ASP A 67 5.97 -17.27 8.07
CA ASP A 67 5.82 -18.36 7.11
C ASP A 67 6.11 -17.85 5.69
N LYS A 68 7.02 -18.53 5.00
CA LYS A 68 7.40 -18.22 3.62
C LYS A 68 6.22 -18.37 2.66
N GLU A 69 5.33 -19.34 2.88
CA GLU A 69 4.16 -19.53 2.01
C GLU A 69 3.18 -18.36 2.14
N GLN A 70 3.02 -17.80 3.34
CA GLN A 70 2.24 -16.59 3.56
C GLN A 70 2.75 -15.41 2.71
N ILE A 71 4.07 -15.21 2.68
CA ILE A 71 4.68 -14.14 1.88
C ILE A 71 4.50 -14.39 0.38
N LYS A 72 4.65 -15.64 -0.08
CA LYS A 72 4.37 -15.99 -1.48
C LYS A 72 2.93 -15.67 -1.89
N LEU A 73 1.96 -15.91 -1.02
CA LEU A 73 0.56 -15.56 -1.26
C LEU A 73 0.37 -14.05 -1.42
N SER A 74 0.95 -13.23 -0.54
CA SER A 74 0.90 -11.77 -0.67
C SER A 74 1.57 -11.28 -1.95
N VAL A 75 2.74 -11.82 -2.32
CA VAL A 75 3.42 -11.51 -3.58
C VAL A 75 2.57 -11.87 -4.79
N GLN A 76 1.92 -13.04 -4.78
CA GLN A 76 1.03 -13.47 -5.85
C GLN A 76 -0.14 -12.48 -6.04
N LYS A 77 -0.79 -12.05 -4.95
CA LYS A 77 -1.86 -11.03 -5.02
C LYS A 77 -1.36 -9.72 -5.62
N ILE A 78 -0.16 -9.27 -5.24
CA ILE A 78 0.43 -8.02 -5.77
C ILE A 78 0.65 -8.16 -7.28
N ILE A 79 1.20 -9.28 -7.73
CA ILE A 79 1.45 -9.55 -9.15
C ILE A 79 0.11 -9.59 -9.92
N ASP A 80 -0.89 -10.28 -9.39
CA ASP A 80 -2.18 -10.41 -10.07
C ASP A 80 -2.93 -9.08 -10.13
N PHE A 81 -2.86 -8.27 -9.07
CA PHE A 81 -3.39 -6.91 -9.08
C PHE A 81 -2.67 -6.03 -10.12
N LYS A 82 -1.33 -6.10 -10.19
CA LYS A 82 -0.55 -5.37 -11.21
C LYS A 82 -0.93 -5.75 -12.64
N LYS A 83 -1.28 -7.01 -12.91
CA LYS A 83 -1.77 -7.46 -14.23
C LYS A 83 -3.15 -6.88 -14.58
N GLN A 84 -3.97 -6.60 -13.57
CA GLN A 84 -5.31 -6.00 -13.76
C GLN A 84 -5.23 -4.50 -14.03
N ILE A 85 -4.24 -3.82 -13.44
CA ILE A 85 -3.95 -2.42 -13.76
C ILE A 85 -3.49 -2.39 -15.22
N ARG A 86 -4.37 -1.93 -16.09
CA ARG A 86 -3.99 -1.53 -17.45
C ARG A 86 -3.04 -0.36 -17.29
N VAL A 87 -1.73 -0.61 -17.38
CA VAL A 87 -0.76 0.44 -17.68
C VAL A 87 -1.07 0.83 -19.11
N SER A 88 -2.05 1.70 -19.24
CA SER A 88 -2.34 2.28 -20.52
C SER A 88 -1.09 3.05 -20.93
N SER A 89 -0.61 2.80 -22.14
CA SER A 89 0.26 3.74 -22.83
C SER A 89 -0.59 4.97 -23.18
N HIS A 90 -1.21 5.63 -22.19
CA HIS A 90 -1.88 6.90 -22.39
C HIS A 90 -0.81 7.84 -22.93
N GLY A 91 -0.86 8.03 -24.25
CA GLY A 91 -0.04 9.01 -24.93
C GLY A 91 -0.31 10.34 -24.25
N LYS A 92 0.75 10.95 -23.72
CA LYS A 92 0.77 12.24 -23.00
C LYS A 92 -0.61 12.89 -22.90
N GLU A 93 -1.43 12.45 -21.94
CA GLU A 93 -2.63 13.22 -21.63
C GLU A 93 -2.17 14.62 -21.26
N ASN A 94 -2.75 15.62 -21.92
CA ASN A 94 -2.39 17.00 -21.70
C ASN A 94 -3.01 17.42 -20.36
N LEU A 95 -2.16 17.70 -19.37
CA LEU A 95 -2.60 18.17 -18.05
C LEU A 95 -3.53 19.39 -18.14
N SER A 96 -3.39 20.20 -19.20
CA SER A 96 -4.25 21.36 -19.44
C SER A 96 -5.67 20.97 -19.84
N ASP A 97 -5.83 19.90 -20.62
CA ASP A 97 -7.14 19.40 -21.02
C ASP A 97 -7.83 18.75 -19.82
N LEU A 98 -7.11 17.93 -19.06
CA LEU A 98 -7.62 17.36 -17.80
C LEU A 98 -8.04 18.46 -16.80
N ALA A 99 -7.24 19.52 -16.68
CA ALA A 99 -7.57 20.66 -15.81
C ALA A 99 -8.83 21.40 -16.28
N ARG A 100 -9.03 21.56 -17.59
CA ARG A 100 -10.22 22.20 -18.15
C ARG A 100 -11.47 21.41 -17.80
N ASP A 101 -11.44 20.10 -18.01
CA ASP A 101 -12.56 19.19 -17.73
C ASP A 101 -12.92 19.21 -16.23
N HIS A 102 -11.90 19.20 -15.36
CA HIS A 102 -12.11 19.27 -13.91
C HIS A 102 -12.68 20.62 -13.46
N ILE A 103 -12.35 21.74 -14.12
CA ILE A 103 -12.87 23.06 -13.74
C ILE A 103 -14.39 23.14 -13.91
N GLU A 104 -14.94 22.56 -14.97
CA GLU A 104 -16.38 22.54 -15.21
C GLU A 104 -17.11 21.77 -14.11
N LEU A 105 -16.64 20.56 -13.79
CA LEU A 105 -17.15 19.74 -12.68
C LEU A 105 -17.07 20.48 -11.34
N ILE A 106 -15.96 21.17 -11.06
CA ILE A 106 -15.79 21.96 -9.82
C ILE A 106 -16.82 23.09 -9.75
N ARG A 107 -17.12 23.78 -10.85
CA ARG A 107 -18.13 24.85 -10.87
C ARG A 107 -19.53 24.31 -10.59
N GLU A 108 -19.88 23.18 -11.19
CA GLU A 108 -21.14 22.50 -10.92
C GLU A 108 -21.26 22.07 -9.46
N MET A 109 -20.23 21.43 -8.89
CA MET A 109 -20.23 21.06 -7.48
C MET A 109 -20.43 22.28 -6.57
N LYS A 110 -19.84 23.42 -6.91
CA LYS A 110 -19.98 24.67 -6.15
C LYS A 110 -21.37 25.30 -6.25
N SER A 111 -22.11 25.13 -7.35
CA SER A 111 -23.47 25.69 -7.46
C SER A 111 -24.49 24.97 -6.58
N HIS A 112 -24.12 23.81 -6.01
CA HIS A 112 -24.95 23.02 -5.10
C HIS A 112 -24.48 23.12 -3.64
N LEU A 113 -23.44 23.91 -3.36
CA LEU A 113 -23.05 24.20 -1.99
C LEU A 113 -23.98 25.26 -1.39
N PRO A 114 -24.39 25.10 -0.12
CA PRO A 114 -25.28 26.04 0.57
C PRO A 114 -24.63 27.41 0.81
#